data_AF-A0A3S4FBE3-F1
#
_entry.id   AF-A0A3S4FBE3-F1
#
_cell.length_a   1.000
_cell.length_b   1.000
_cell.length_c   1.000
_cell.angle_alpha   90.00
_cell.angle_beta   90.00
_cell.angle_gamma   90.00
#
_symmetry.space_group_name_H-M   'P 1'
#
loop_
_entity.id
_entity.type
_entity.pdbx_description
1 polymer ?
#
loop_
_entity_poly.entity_id
_entity_poly.type
_entity_poly.pdbx_seq_one_letter_code
_entity_poly.pdbx_strand_id
1 'polypeptide(L)'
;MLGALTLNYFGLISFTLPQAAAIGIIGGADGPTAIYLSGKLAPELLGAIAVAGVLVYGAGAVNPAPIMRALTSEKERKIRMVQLRTVSKREKILFPVVLLLLVALLLPDAAPLLGCSALAI
;
A
#
# COMPACT_ATOMS: atom_id res chain seq x y z
N MET A 1 6.73 -9.79 -0.13
CA MET A 1 6.74 -10.86 -1.16
C MET A 1 8.14 -11.41 -1.40
N LEU A 2 9.07 -10.67 -2.01
CA LEU A 2 10.42 -11.18 -2.32
C LEU A 2 11.13 -11.75 -1.08
N GLY A 3 11.13 -11.03 0.04
CA GLY A 3 11.73 -11.53 1.29
C GLY A 3 11.09 -12.82 1.84
N ALA A 4 9.78 -13.00 1.68
CA ALA A 4 9.09 -14.22 2.11
C ALA A 4 9.42 -15.40 1.18
N LEU A 5 9.55 -15.15 -0.12
CA LEU A 5 9.97 -16.16 -1.10
C LEU A 5 11.43 -16.57 -0.90
N THR A 6 12.32 -15.64 -0.55
CA THR A 6 13.71 -15.97 -0.23
C THR A 6 13.81 -16.81 1.05
N LEU A 7 12.99 -16.53 2.07
CA LEU A 7 12.95 -17.35 3.29
C LEU A 7 12.48 -18.78 3.01
N ASN A 8 11.55 -18.94 2.06
CA ASN A 8 11.12 -20.25 1.58
C ASN A 8 12.23 -20.95 0.79
N TYR A 9 12.92 -20.23 -0.10
CA TYR A 9 14.04 -20.77 -0.88
C TYR A 9 15.19 -21.30 0.00
N PHE A 10 15.52 -20.60 1.09
CA PHE A 10 16.53 -21.05 2.06
C PHE A 10 16.03 -22.13 3.03
N GLY A 11 14.77 -22.57 2.91
CA GLY A 11 14.19 -23.63 3.74
C GLY A 11 13.99 -23.25 5.22
N LEU A 12 14.03 -21.95 5.56
CA LEU A 12 13.83 -21.48 6.92
C LEU A 12 12.35 -21.51 7.31
N ILE A 13 11.50 -20.99 6.43
CA ILE A 13 10.05 -20.92 6.64
C ILE A 13 9.33 -21.14 5.31
N SER A 14 8.47 -22.14 5.26
CA SER A 14 7.70 -22.49 4.06
C SER A 14 6.51 -21.56 3.87
N PHE A 15 6.61 -20.61 2.94
CA PHE A 15 5.48 -19.77 2.51
C PHE A 15 5.03 -20.11 1.09
N THR A 16 3.75 -20.39 0.91
CA THR A 16 3.17 -20.51 -0.42
C THR A 16 3.18 -19.16 -1.15
N LEU A 17 3.06 -19.17 -2.48
CA LEU A 17 3.02 -17.93 -3.28
C LEU A 17 1.89 -16.97 -2.84
N PRO A 18 0.64 -17.42 -2.60
CA PRO A 18 -0.42 -16.55 -2.10
C PRO A 18 -0.13 -15.94 -0.72
N GLN A 19 0.47 -16.71 0.18
CA GLN A 19 0.88 -16.23 1.51
C GLN A 19 2.00 -15.18 1.40
N ALA A 20 3.01 -15.44 0.58
CA ALA A 20 4.09 -14.48 0.33
C ALA A 20 3.60 -13.19 -0.33
N ALA A 21 2.59 -13.28 -1.21
CA ALA A 21 1.92 -12.14 -1.79
C ALA A 21 1.16 -11.33 -0.72
N ALA A 22 0.35 -12.00 0.12
CA ALA A 22 -0.40 -11.36 1.21
C ALA A 22 0.52 -10.65 2.22
N ILE A 23 1.64 -11.26 2.61
CA ILE A 23 2.67 -10.64 3.47
C ILE A 23 3.29 -9.41 2.77
N GLY A 24 3.44 -9.45 1.45
CA GLY A 24 3.97 -8.33 0.67
C GLY A 24 3.10 -7.08 0.70
N ILE A 25 1.77 -7.23 0.80
CA ILE A 25 0.84 -6.09 0.80
C ILE A 25 1.03 -5.20 2.04
N ILE A 26 1.53 -5.74 3.16
CA ILE A 26 1.82 -4.96 4.37
C ILE A 26 2.68 -3.74 4.01
N GLY A 27 3.74 -3.92 3.21
CA GLY A 27 4.67 -2.85 2.85
C GLY A 27 4.06 -1.69 2.06
N GLY A 28 2.88 -1.88 1.46
CA GLY A 28 2.13 -0.82 0.78
C GLY A 28 1.51 0.21 1.73
N ALA A 29 1.52 -0.05 3.05
CA ALA A 29 0.99 0.84 4.09
C ALA A 29 -0.51 1.20 3.95
N ASP A 30 -1.28 0.38 3.22
CA ASP A 30 -2.71 0.55 3.02
C ASP A 30 -3.49 -0.56 3.75
N GLY A 31 -3.98 -0.25 4.95
CA GLY A 31 -4.63 -1.20 5.86
C GLY A 31 -5.87 -1.89 5.27
N PRO A 32 -6.88 -1.15 4.77
CA PRO A 32 -8.07 -1.73 4.14
C PRO A 32 -7.74 -2.67 2.97
N THR A 33 -6.79 -2.29 2.11
CA THR A 33 -6.37 -3.13 0.98
C THR A 33 -5.62 -4.38 1.46
N ALA A 34 -4.76 -4.25 2.49
CA ALA A 34 -4.06 -5.38 3.09
C ALA A 34 -5.02 -6.40 3.71
N ILE A 35 -6.04 -5.94 4.42
CA ILE A 35 -7.07 -6.80 5.02
C ILE A 35 -7.89 -7.50 3.92
N TYR A 36 -8.34 -6.75 2.91
CA TYR A 36 -9.13 -7.31 1.81
C TYR A 36 -8.37 -8.38 1.01
N LEU A 37 -7.13 -8.09 0.61
CA LEU A 37 -6.32 -9.03 -0.18
C LEU A 37 -5.86 -10.22 0.63
N SER A 38 -5.46 -10.03 1.90
CA SER A 38 -5.12 -11.17 2.76
C SER A 38 -6.33 -12.08 3.01
N GLY A 39 -7.54 -11.52 3.16
CA GLY A 39 -8.77 -12.29 3.29
C GLY A 39 -9.12 -13.12 2.06
N LYS A 40 -8.60 -12.77 0.87
CA LYS A 40 -8.76 -13.56 -0.36
C LYS A 40 -7.60 -14.53 -0.63
N LEU A 41 -6.37 -14.13 -0.29
CA LEU A 41 -5.15 -14.86 -0.68
C LEU A 41 -4.61 -15.79 0.41
N ALA A 42 -4.74 -15.42 1.68
CA ALA A 42 -4.24 -16.18 2.83
C ALA A 42 -5.08 -15.87 4.09
N PRO A 43 -6.35 -16.34 4.14
CA PRO A 43 -7.27 -16.04 5.26
C PRO A 43 -6.72 -16.46 6.62
N GLU A 44 -5.95 -17.54 6.68
CA GLU A 44 -5.30 -18.07 7.87
C GLU A 44 -4.22 -17.13 8.43
N LEU A 45 -3.63 -16.28 7.60
CA LEU A 45 -2.62 -15.29 8.00
C LEU A 45 -3.21 -13.90 8.24
N LEU A 46 -4.51 -13.69 7.99
CA LEU A 46 -5.16 -12.38 8.09
C LEU A 46 -4.99 -11.74 9.47
N GLY A 47 -5.13 -12.52 10.55
CA GLY A 47 -4.94 -12.02 11.92
C GLY A 47 -3.51 -11.50 12.15
N ALA A 48 -2.51 -12.27 11.73
CA ALA A 48 -1.11 -11.88 11.84
C ALA A 48 -0.77 -10.65 10.98
N ILE A 49 -1.27 -10.61 9.75
CA ILE A 49 -1.07 -9.50 8.80
C ILE A 49 -1.72 -8.21 9.32
N ALA A 50 -2.94 -8.28 9.83
CA ALA A 50 -3.66 -7.13 10.37
C ALA A 50 -2.95 -6.53 11.58
N VAL A 51 -2.51 -7.37 12.53
CA VAL A 51 -1.76 -6.93 13.71
C VAL A 51 -0.40 -6.35 13.31
N ALA A 52 0.34 -7.03 12.42
CA ALA A 52 1.62 -6.55 11.94
C ALA A 52 1.50 -5.19 11.24
N GLY A 53 0.47 -4.98 10.43
CA GLY A 53 0.20 -3.68 9.80
C GLY A 53 -0.01 -2.57 10.82
N VAL A 54 -0.88 -2.79 11.81
CA VAL A 54 -1.13 -1.80 12.87
C VAL A 54 0.13 -1.50 13.69
N LEU A 55 0.94 -2.50 14.00
CA LEU A 55 2.19 -2.30 14.76
C LEU A 55 3.23 -1.51 13.97
N VAL A 56 3.40 -1.80 12.68
CA VAL A 56 4.39 -1.10 11.83
C VAL A 56 4.02 0.37 11.66
N TYR A 57 2.75 0.67 11.42
CA TYR A 57 2.30 2.02 11.04
C TYR A 57 1.76 2.84 12.21
N GLY A 58 0.97 2.22 13.10
CA GLY A 58 0.33 2.90 14.23
C GLY A 58 1.24 3.12 15.43
N ALA A 59 2.24 2.26 15.66
CA ALA A 59 3.13 2.39 16.81
C ALA A 59 4.36 3.30 16.55
N GLY A 60 4.44 3.94 15.39
CA GLY A 60 5.62 4.73 15.01
C GLY A 60 6.92 3.92 14.95
N ALA A 61 6.82 2.59 14.86
CA ALA A 61 7.94 1.66 14.94
C ALA A 61 8.94 1.85 13.79
N VAL A 62 8.45 2.24 12.61
CA VAL A 62 9.30 2.58 11.46
C VAL A 62 9.47 4.09 11.38
N ASN A 63 10.60 4.59 11.88
CA ASN A 63 11.01 5.97 11.68
C ASN A 63 11.63 6.13 10.28
N PRO A 64 11.07 6.95 9.36
CA PRO A 64 11.65 7.16 8.03
C PRO A 64 12.91 8.03 8.05
N ALA A 65 13.18 8.76 9.13
CA ALA A 65 14.28 9.74 9.20
C ALA A 65 15.69 9.16 8.93
N PRO A 66 16.08 7.98 9.43
CA PRO A 66 17.40 7.40 9.15
C PRO A 66 17.58 7.05 7.67
N ILE A 67 16.54 6.48 7.04
CA ILE A 67 16.57 6.10 5.62
C ILE A 67 16.62 7.34 4.74
N MET A 68 15.78 8.34 5.04
CA MET A 68 15.83 9.63 4.35
C MET A 68 17.22 10.26 4.51
N ARG A 69 17.83 10.13 5.70
CA ARG A 69 19.16 10.68 5.94
C ARG A 69 20.27 10.00 5.15
N ALA A 70 20.15 8.70 4.92
CA ALA A 70 21.12 7.92 4.15
C ALA A 70 21.00 8.12 2.63
N LEU A 71 19.78 8.35 2.12
CA LEU A 71 19.52 8.40 0.68
C LEU A 71 19.43 9.80 0.06
N THR A 72 19.23 10.85 0.87
CA THR A 72 19.07 12.23 0.37
C THR A 72 20.22 13.13 0.84
N SER A 73 20.53 14.17 0.07
CA SER A 73 21.50 15.20 0.42
C SER A 73 20.88 16.35 1.24
N GLU A 74 21.71 17.15 1.91
CA GLU A 74 21.21 18.37 2.59
C GLU A 74 20.57 19.39 1.65
N LYS A 75 21.04 19.45 0.39
CA LYS A 75 20.53 20.41 -0.60
C LYS A 75 19.09 20.06 -0.99
N GLU A 76 18.79 18.78 -1.22
CA GLU A 76 17.44 18.30 -1.55
C GLU A 76 16.44 18.52 -0.41
N ARG A 77 16.87 18.32 0.85
CA ARG A 77 16.00 18.53 2.02
C ARG A 77 15.64 20.00 2.27
N LYS A 78 16.36 20.95 1.67
CA LYS A 78 16.12 22.40 1.83
C LYS A 78 15.27 22.98 0.69
N ILE A 79 14.80 22.15 -0.26
CA ILE A 79 13.91 22.58 -1.34
C ILE A 79 12.58 23.07 -0.73
N ARG A 80 12.20 24.31 -1.08
CA ARG A 80 10.92 24.90 -0.65
C ARG A 80 9.77 24.28 -1.46
N MET A 81 8.85 23.63 -0.77
CA MET A 81 7.60 23.17 -1.40
C MET A 81 6.71 24.37 -1.73
N VAL A 82 6.29 24.47 -2.99
CA VAL A 82 5.30 25.46 -3.42
C VAL A 82 3.93 25.10 -2.86
N GLN A 83 3.09 26.10 -2.62
CA GLN A 83 1.70 25.87 -2.21
C GLN A 83 0.96 25.11 -3.31
N LEU A 84 0.09 24.20 -2.90
CA LEU A 84 -0.74 23.41 -3.81
C LEU A 84 -1.69 24.34 -4.59
N ARG A 85 -1.94 24.00 -5.86
CA ARG A 85 -2.94 24.71 -6.67
C ARG A 85 -4.34 24.54 -6.08
N THR A 86 -5.20 25.53 -6.28
CA THR A 86 -6.62 25.40 -5.95
C THR A 86 -7.29 24.45 -6.95
N VAL A 87 -7.87 23.38 -6.43
CA VAL A 87 -8.53 22.34 -7.24
C VAL A 87 -10.01 22.69 -7.38
N SER A 88 -10.50 22.77 -8.62
CA SER A 88 -11.90 23.15 -8.86
C SER A 88 -12.88 22.06 -8.40
N LYS A 89 -14.12 22.44 -8.05
CA LYS A 89 -15.16 21.47 -7.66
C LYS A 89 -15.42 20.43 -8.76
N ARG A 90 -15.35 20.85 -10.03
CA ARG A 90 -15.51 19.96 -11.19
C ARG A 90 -14.38 18.93 -11.26
N GLU A 91 -13.13 19.36 -11.07
CA GLU A 91 -11.96 18.48 -11.10
C GLU A 91 -12.01 17.42 -9.99
N LYS A 92 -12.44 17.80 -8.77
CA LYS A 92 -12.62 16.86 -7.67
C LYS A 92 -13.67 15.78 -7.94
N ILE A 93 -14.73 16.11 -8.70
CA ILE A 93 -15.80 15.17 -9.05
C ILE A 93 -15.41 14.30 -10.25
N LEU A 94 -14.76 14.89 -11.27
CA LEU A 94 -14.36 14.17 -12.48
C LEU A 94 -13.18 13.22 -12.24
N PHE A 95 -12.26 13.57 -11.36
CA PHE A 95 -11.08 12.75 -11.06
C PHE A 95 -11.42 11.30 -10.66
N PRO A 96 -12.28 11.02 -9.65
CA PRO A 96 -12.62 9.66 -9.27
C PRO A 96 -13.34 8.89 -10.38
N VAL A 97 -14.18 9.55 -11.18
CA VAL A 97 -14.90 8.91 -12.30
C VAL A 97 -13.94 8.48 -13.41
N VAL A 98 -13.02 9.36 -13.82
CA VAL A 98 -12.02 9.05 -14.83
C VAL A 98 -11.06 7.97 -14.32
N LEU A 99 -10.65 8.05 -13.05
CA LEU A 99 -9.81 7.03 -12.41
C LEU A 99 -10.52 5.67 -12.41
N LEU A 100 -11.80 5.60 -12.05
CA LEU A 100 -12.58 4.37 -12.06
C LEU A 100 -12.69 3.77 -13.47
N LEU A 101 -12.97 4.60 -14.49
CA LEU A 101 -13.04 4.14 -15.88
C LEU A 101 -11.69 3.58 -16.37
N LEU A 102 -10.58 4.24 -16.04
CA LEU A 102 -9.25 3.76 -16.38
C LEU A 102 -8.92 2.43 -15.71
N VAL A 103 -9.25 2.29 -14.41
CA VAL A 103 -9.03 1.05 -13.66
C VAL A 103 -9.90 -0.08 -14.20
N ALA A 104 -11.17 0.19 -14.48
CA ALA A 104 -12.08 -0.82 -15.03
C ALA A 104 -11.62 -1.35 -16.40
N LEU A 105 -10.97 -0.49 -17.21
CA LEU A 105 -10.47 -0.87 -18.52
C LEU A 105 -9.12 -1.63 -18.45
N LEU A 106 -8.20 -1.19 -17.59
CA LEU A 106 -6.83 -1.72 -17.54
C LEU A 106 -6.64 -2.85 -16.52
N LEU A 107 -7.33 -2.81 -15.39
CA LEU A 107 -7.16 -3.75 -14.28
C LEU A 107 -8.47 -3.97 -13.51
N PRO A 108 -9.42 -4.74 -14.07
CA PRO A 108 -10.76 -4.91 -13.50
C PRO A 108 -10.75 -5.54 -12.10
N ASP A 109 -9.75 -6.36 -11.77
CA ASP A 109 -9.63 -6.99 -10.45
C ASP A 109 -9.39 -5.99 -9.31
N ALA A 110 -8.84 -4.81 -9.61
CA ALA A 110 -8.63 -3.73 -8.66
C ALA A 110 -9.83 -2.76 -8.57
N ALA A 111 -10.79 -2.86 -9.49
CA ALA A 111 -11.94 -1.97 -9.56
C ALA A 111 -12.82 -1.97 -8.28
N PRO A 112 -13.04 -3.10 -7.58
CA PRO A 112 -13.83 -3.08 -6.34
C PRO A 112 -13.18 -2.26 -5.22
N LEU A 113 -11.85 -2.35 -5.07
CA LEU A 113 -11.10 -1.61 -4.05
C LEU A 113 -11.04 -0.11 -4.36
N LEU A 114 -10.72 0.23 -5.62
CA LEU A 114 -10.62 1.61 -6.07
C LEU A 114 -11.98 2.27 -6.23
N GLY A 115 -13.04 1.52 -6.55
CA GLY A 115 -14.40 2.03 -6.63
C GLY A 115 -14.96 2.42 -5.27
N CYS A 116 -14.72 1.63 -4.22
CA CYS A 116 -15.10 2.00 -2.86
C CYS A 116 -14.41 3.28 -2.38
N SER A 117 -13.15 3.51 -2.76
CA SER A 117 -12.41 4.72 -2.38
C SER A 117 -12.73 5.91 -3.27
N ALA A 118 -13.01 5.71 -4.56
CA ALA A 118 -13.46 6.75 -5.49
C ALA A 118 -14.87 7.27 -5.19
N LEU A 119 -15.77 6.43 -4.65
CA LEU A 119 -17.14 6.81 -4.29
C LEU A 119 -17.26 7.48 -2.90
N ALA A 120 -16.21 7.39 -2.07
CA ALA A 120 -16.17 7.97 -0.73
C ALA A 120 -15.77 9.46 -0.71
N ILE A 121 -15.57 10.08 -1.88
CA ILE A 121 -15.15 11.48 -2.09
C ILE A 121 -16.36 12.32 -2.54
#